data_AF-A0A3N2Q8P8-F1
#
_entry.id   AF-A0A3N2Q8P8-F1
#
_cell.length_a   1.000
_cell.length_b   1.000
_cell.length_c   1.000
_cell.angle_alpha   90.00
_cell.angle_beta   90.00
_cell.angle_gamma   90.00
#
_symmetry.space_group_name_H-M   'P 1'
#
loop_
_entity.id
_entity.type
_entity.pdbx_description
1 polymer ?
#
loop_
_entity_poly.entity_id
_entity_poly.type
_entity_poly.pdbx_seq_one_letter_code
_entity_poly.pdbx_strand_id
1 'polypeptide(L)'
;MTISGASPKQGRDYIYLAIFSIQLCAILLVDLPPLYPSHLWEPEASPLHILLGLRGLYAKWTNDPYFVTPHAELPPWFRLFTFIEAGFQLPMVLWMFRVFEDARRGTTPRFELACVVFGVQVALTTLVCVWDVAFWDPIVYSVRDKTMFVFAIYGPWVVIPGVLALDMGKRLLARIEEGEKYKAASEEKKSQ
;
A
#
# COMPACT_ATOMS: atom_id res chain seq x y z
N MET A 1 -13.96 -29.13 -16.19
CA MET A 1 -14.17 -27.76 -15.71
C MET A 1 -12.87 -27.33 -15.05
N THR A 2 -12.11 -26.46 -15.71
CA THR A 2 -10.82 -25.92 -15.23
C THR A 2 -11.04 -25.12 -13.96
N ILE A 3 -10.16 -25.27 -12.97
CA ILE A 3 -10.10 -24.38 -11.79
C ILE A 3 -10.17 -22.94 -12.30
N SER A 4 -11.21 -22.21 -11.90
CA SER A 4 -11.57 -20.93 -12.50
C SER A 4 -10.40 -19.95 -12.42
N GLY A 5 -9.87 -19.54 -13.59
CA GLY A 5 -8.65 -18.74 -13.68
C GLY A 5 -8.80 -17.31 -13.15
N ALA A 6 -10.02 -16.76 -13.16
CA ALA A 6 -10.34 -15.45 -12.61
C ALA A 6 -11.77 -15.47 -12.03
N SER A 7 -11.97 -14.84 -10.87
CA SER A 7 -13.33 -14.61 -10.34
C SER A 7 -14.01 -13.48 -11.12
N PRO A 8 -15.36 -13.35 -11.02
CA PRO A 8 -16.04 -12.12 -11.45
C PRO A 8 -15.59 -10.94 -10.57
N LYS A 9 -15.48 -9.75 -11.17
CA LYS A 9 -15.13 -8.52 -10.45
C LYS A 9 -16.26 -8.13 -9.49
N GLN A 10 -15.90 -7.88 -8.23
CA GLN A 10 -16.85 -7.51 -7.18
C GLN A 10 -16.82 -5.99 -6.93
N GLY A 11 -17.89 -5.43 -6.36
CA GLY A 11 -17.95 -4.00 -6.04
C GLY A 11 -16.79 -3.52 -5.15
N ARG A 12 -16.35 -4.37 -4.21
CA ARG A 12 -15.19 -4.11 -3.33
C ARG A 12 -13.88 -3.95 -4.09
N ASP A 13 -13.75 -4.60 -5.24
CA ASP A 13 -12.51 -4.53 -6.04
C ASP A 13 -12.30 -3.12 -6.61
N TYR A 14 -13.37 -2.36 -6.87
CA TYR A 14 -13.27 -0.94 -7.25
C TYR A 14 -12.81 -0.04 -6.11
N ILE A 15 -13.19 -0.37 -4.88
CA ILE A 15 -12.73 0.35 -3.68
C ILE A 15 -11.22 0.14 -3.54
N TYR A 16 -10.75 -1.11 -3.68
CA TYR A 16 -9.30 -1.40 -3.66
C TYR A 16 -8.54 -0.69 -4.79
N LEU A 17 -9.11 -0.62 -5.99
CA LEU A 17 -8.51 0.13 -7.09
C LEU A 17 -8.38 1.62 -6.77
N ALA A 18 -9.40 2.24 -6.17
CA ALA A 18 -9.33 3.63 -5.74
C ALA A 18 -8.24 3.85 -4.68
N ILE A 19 -8.12 2.92 -3.72
CA ILE A 19 -7.07 2.97 -2.69
C ILE A 19 -5.68 2.85 -3.33
N PHE A 20 -5.49 1.95 -4.30
CA PHE A 20 -4.23 1.84 -5.04
C PHE A 20 -3.90 3.13 -5.80
N SER A 21 -4.90 3.87 -6.30
CA SER A 21 -4.68 5.16 -6.96
C SER A 21 -4.16 6.19 -5.98
N ILE A 22 -4.77 6.24 -4.80
CA ILE A 22 -4.34 7.15 -3.73
C ILE A 22 -2.93 6.78 -3.28
N GLN A 23 -2.63 5.49 -3.08
CA GLN A 23 -1.29 5.01 -2.71
C GLN A 23 -0.25 5.37 -3.76
N LEU A 24 -0.55 5.15 -5.05
CA LEU A 24 0.37 5.49 -6.13
C LEU A 24 0.67 6.99 -6.15
N CYS A 25 -0.35 7.84 -5.97
CA CYS A 25 -0.16 9.28 -5.83
C CYS A 25 0.65 9.63 -4.58
N ALA A 26 0.39 9.01 -3.43
CA ALA A 26 1.15 9.26 -2.20
C ALA A 26 2.64 8.90 -2.37
N ILE A 27 2.93 7.70 -2.88
CA ILE A 27 4.28 7.24 -3.15
C ILE A 27 5.02 8.23 -4.07
N LEU A 28 4.40 8.60 -5.19
CA LEU A 28 5.08 9.42 -6.20
C LEU A 28 5.20 10.91 -5.82
N LEU A 29 4.22 11.45 -5.11
CA LEU A 29 4.15 12.90 -4.85
C LEU A 29 4.63 13.27 -3.45
N VAL A 30 4.57 12.33 -2.51
CA VAL A 30 4.81 12.59 -1.09
C VAL A 30 5.99 11.76 -0.60
N ASP A 31 6.04 10.44 -0.80
CA ASP A 31 7.03 9.59 -0.13
C ASP A 31 8.40 9.56 -0.81
N LEU A 32 8.42 9.35 -2.13
CA LEU A 32 9.65 9.20 -2.94
C LEU A 32 10.35 10.47 -3.44
N PRO A 33 9.80 11.70 -3.39
CA PRO A 33 10.54 12.91 -3.78
C PRO A 33 11.97 13.02 -3.22
N PRO A 34 12.27 12.64 -1.95
CA PRO A 34 13.64 12.64 -1.44
C PRO A 34 14.61 11.70 -2.17
N LEU A 35 14.10 10.69 -2.88
CA LEU A 35 14.90 9.76 -3.68
C LEU A 35 14.98 10.17 -5.16
N TYR A 36 14.27 11.23 -5.57
CA TYR A 36 14.34 11.70 -6.95
C TYR A 36 15.67 12.38 -7.24
N PRO A 37 16.28 12.12 -8.41
CA PRO A 37 17.46 12.84 -8.86
C PRO A 37 17.22 14.35 -8.81
N SER A 38 18.12 15.08 -8.15
CA SER A 38 18.03 16.54 -7.92
C SER A 38 17.70 17.34 -9.18
N HIS A 39 18.33 16.99 -10.31
CA HIS A 39 18.12 17.66 -11.59
C HIS A 39 16.68 17.59 -12.15
N LEU A 40 15.82 16.70 -11.64
CA LEU A 40 14.43 16.59 -12.07
C LEU A 40 13.49 17.52 -11.29
N TRP A 41 13.92 18.07 -10.15
CA TRP A 41 13.06 18.84 -9.25
C TRP A 41 13.68 20.14 -8.72
N GLU A 42 15.00 20.25 -8.58
CA GLU A 42 15.66 21.44 -8.00
C GLU A 42 15.49 22.70 -8.88
N PRO A 43 15.76 22.68 -10.21
CA PRO A 43 15.52 23.85 -11.03
C PRO A 43 14.02 24.18 -11.11
N GLU A 44 13.66 25.46 -11.01
CA GLU A 44 12.27 25.94 -11.09
C GLU A 44 11.58 25.55 -12.41
N ALA A 45 12.36 25.44 -13.49
CA ALA A 45 11.88 25.01 -14.80
C ALA A 45 11.68 23.49 -14.95
N SER A 46 12.01 22.69 -13.92
CA SER A 46 11.98 21.24 -14.02
C SER A 46 10.55 20.70 -13.97
N PRO A 47 10.24 19.61 -14.69
CA PRO A 47 8.88 19.07 -14.77
C PRO A 47 8.35 18.61 -13.40
N LEU A 48 9.22 18.22 -12.47
CA LEU A 48 8.81 17.76 -11.13
C LEU A 48 8.95 18.84 -10.05
N HIS A 49 9.26 20.09 -10.41
CA HIS A 49 9.39 21.16 -9.42
C HIS A 49 8.11 21.38 -8.61
N ILE A 50 6.93 21.16 -9.22
CA ILE A 50 5.63 21.22 -8.54
C ILE A 50 5.51 20.24 -7.36
N LEU A 51 6.25 19.14 -7.37
CA LEU A 51 6.23 18.14 -6.29
C LEU A 51 6.84 18.69 -5.01
N LEU A 52 7.86 19.56 -5.11
CA LEU A 52 8.39 20.28 -3.95
C LEU A 52 7.33 21.20 -3.34
N GLY A 53 6.58 21.90 -4.19
CA GLY A 53 5.48 22.77 -3.74
C GLY A 53 4.41 21.98 -2.99
N LEU A 54 3.96 20.85 -3.56
CA LEU A 54 2.97 19.97 -2.93
C LEU A 54 3.46 19.35 -1.62
N ARG A 55 4.70 18.82 -1.60
CA ARG A 55 5.30 18.26 -0.39
C ARG A 55 5.52 19.34 0.67
N GLY A 56 5.93 20.54 0.29
CA GLY A 56 6.07 21.68 1.18
C GLY A 56 4.74 22.14 1.77
N LEU A 57 3.66 22.15 0.96
CA LEU A 57 2.30 22.43 1.43
C LEU A 57 1.82 21.36 2.43
N TYR A 58 2.06 20.09 2.12
CA TYR A 58 1.75 18.98 3.03
C TYR A 58 2.50 19.13 4.36
N ALA A 59 3.83 19.27 4.30
CA ALA A 59 4.68 19.40 5.48
C ALA A 59 4.30 20.62 6.34
N LYS A 60 3.94 21.75 5.71
CA LYS A 60 3.46 22.94 6.41
C LYS A 60 2.09 22.72 7.07
N TRP A 61 1.20 21.95 6.44
CA TRP A 61 -0.15 21.72 6.94
C TRP A 61 -0.19 20.67 8.05
N THR A 62 0.58 19.59 7.93
CA THR A 62 0.59 18.48 8.90
C THR A 62 1.63 18.67 10.01
N ASN A 63 2.73 19.37 9.73
CA ASN A 63 3.95 19.37 10.55
C ASN A 63 4.45 17.95 10.86
N ASP A 64 4.28 17.02 9.92
CA ASP A 64 4.68 15.63 10.11
C ASP A 64 6.21 15.50 10.21
N PRO A 65 6.76 14.94 11.31
CA PRO A 65 8.20 14.85 11.54
C PRO A 65 8.93 14.12 10.41
N TYR A 66 8.29 13.14 9.77
CA TYR A 66 8.94 12.38 8.70
C TYR A 66 9.01 13.14 7.36
N PHE A 67 8.25 14.22 7.23
CA PHE A 67 8.18 15.00 6.01
C PHE A 67 8.79 16.41 6.13
N VAL A 68 8.90 16.95 7.35
CA VAL A 68 9.63 18.21 7.64
C VAL A 68 11.13 17.99 7.83
N THR A 69 11.54 16.81 8.30
CA THR A 69 12.95 16.49 8.56
C THR A 69 13.63 16.02 7.27
N PRO A 70 14.87 16.47 6.97
CA PRO A 70 15.63 15.95 5.83
C PRO A 70 15.74 14.42 5.86
N HIS A 71 15.56 13.76 4.71
CA HIS A 71 15.50 12.28 4.66
C HIS A 71 16.74 11.61 5.25
N ALA A 72 17.92 12.20 5.06
CA ALA A 72 19.19 11.70 5.61
C ALA A 72 19.24 11.66 7.15
N GLU A 73 18.44 12.51 7.81
CA GLU A 73 18.37 12.65 9.27
C GLU A 73 17.24 11.81 9.88
N LEU A 74 16.40 11.17 9.05
CA LEU A 74 15.31 10.32 9.51
C LEU A 74 15.82 9.04 10.19
N PRO A 75 15.01 8.47 11.11
CA PRO A 75 15.33 7.20 11.73
C PRO A 75 15.68 6.13 10.69
N PRO A 76 16.70 5.27 10.93
CA PRO A 76 17.12 4.26 9.97
C PRO A 76 15.99 3.34 9.50
N TRP A 77 15.06 3.01 10.40
CA TRP A 77 13.89 2.18 10.09
C TRP A 77 12.93 2.88 9.10
N PHE A 78 12.75 4.19 9.21
CA PHE A 78 11.87 4.94 8.31
C PHE A 78 12.50 5.06 6.93
N ARG A 79 13.82 5.33 6.88
CA ARG A 79 14.56 5.31 5.60
C ARG A 79 14.48 3.95 4.92
N LEU A 80 14.59 2.85 5.67
CA LEU A 80 14.37 1.50 5.15
C LEU A 80 12.97 1.35 4.55
N PHE A 81 11.93 1.88 5.21
CA PHE A 81 10.57 1.85 4.67
C PHE A 81 10.46 2.63 3.36
N THR A 82 11.08 3.80 3.23
CA THR A 82 11.12 4.53 1.95
C THR A 82 11.77 3.70 0.84
N PHE A 83 12.83 2.94 1.14
CA PHE A 83 13.43 2.03 0.15
C PHE A 83 12.54 0.83 -0.17
N ILE A 84 11.80 0.29 0.80
CA ILE A 84 10.80 -0.75 0.56
C ILE A 84 9.64 -0.20 -0.29
N GLU A 85 9.22 1.04 -0.07
CA GLU A 85 8.23 1.72 -0.90
C GLU A 85 8.68 1.81 -2.35
N ALA A 86 9.91 2.28 -2.58
CA ALA A 86 10.48 2.39 -3.91
C ALA A 86 10.70 1.02 -4.58
N GLY A 87 11.25 0.06 -3.85
CA GLY A 87 11.70 -1.23 -4.38
C GLY A 87 10.62 -2.31 -4.46
N PHE A 88 9.56 -2.20 -3.66
CA PHE A 88 8.49 -3.20 -3.58
C PHE A 88 7.10 -2.58 -3.78
N GLN A 89 6.70 -1.58 -2.99
CA GLN A 89 5.32 -1.09 -3.06
C GLN A 89 4.99 -0.42 -4.40
N LEU A 90 5.88 0.43 -4.90
CA LEU A 90 5.73 1.12 -6.18
C LEU A 90 5.60 0.13 -7.37
N PRO A 91 6.55 -0.79 -7.61
CA PRO A 91 6.39 -1.75 -8.70
C PRO A 91 5.16 -2.64 -8.50
N MET A 92 4.80 -2.95 -7.25
CA MET A 92 3.61 -3.75 -6.97
C MET A 92 2.31 -3.03 -7.31
N VAL A 93 2.13 -1.78 -6.89
CA VAL A 93 0.92 -1.02 -7.19
C VAL A 93 0.76 -0.81 -8.70
N LEU A 94 1.86 -0.52 -9.42
CA LEU A 94 1.86 -0.40 -10.88
C LEU A 94 1.45 -1.71 -11.58
N TRP A 95 1.96 -2.84 -11.10
CA TRP A 95 1.54 -4.16 -11.60
C TRP A 95 0.07 -4.46 -11.29
N MET A 96 -0.40 -4.13 -10.08
CA MET A 96 -1.80 -4.34 -9.69
C MET A 96 -2.76 -3.53 -10.55
N PHE A 97 -2.41 -2.31 -10.93
CA PHE A 97 -3.17 -1.50 -11.89
C PHE A 97 -3.32 -2.19 -13.24
N ARG A 98 -2.21 -2.73 -13.77
CA ARG A 98 -2.21 -3.46 -15.04
C ARG A 98 -3.11 -4.70 -14.99
N VAL A 99 -3.12 -5.42 -13.85
CA VAL A 99 -3.99 -6.59 -13.68
C VAL A 99 -5.47 -6.20 -13.64
N PHE A 100 -5.80 -5.03 -13.10
CA PHE A 100 -7.16 -4.52 -12.98
C PHE A 100 -7.72 -3.80 -14.22
N GLU A 101 -6.90 -3.63 -15.26
CA GLU A 101 -7.29 -2.98 -16.53
C GLU A 101 -8.44 -3.71 -17.25
N ASP A 102 -8.54 -5.03 -17.10
CA ASP A 102 -9.67 -5.80 -17.62
C ASP A 102 -10.91 -5.62 -16.70
N ALA A 103 -11.84 -4.77 -17.15
CA ALA A 103 -13.05 -4.45 -16.40
C ALA A 103 -13.96 -5.67 -16.13
N ARG A 104 -13.79 -6.79 -16.85
CA ARG A 104 -14.66 -7.98 -16.74
C ARG A 104 -14.05 -9.08 -15.89
N ARG A 105 -12.74 -9.04 -15.64
CA ARG A 105 -12.04 -10.03 -14.82
C ARG A 105 -11.86 -9.48 -13.40
N GLY A 106 -12.26 -10.28 -12.43
CA GLY A 106 -11.98 -10.04 -11.02
C GLY A 106 -10.57 -10.51 -10.66
N THR A 107 -10.45 -11.18 -9.54
CA THR A 107 -9.16 -11.56 -8.97
C THR A 107 -8.68 -12.93 -9.45
N THR A 108 -7.37 -13.09 -9.56
CA THR A 108 -6.69 -14.38 -9.82
C THR A 108 -5.95 -14.83 -8.55
N PRO A 109 -5.60 -16.11 -8.38
CA PRO A 109 -4.86 -16.58 -7.21
C PRO A 109 -3.52 -15.84 -7.00
N ARG A 110 -2.81 -15.54 -8.11
CA ARG A 110 -1.54 -14.78 -8.07
C ARG A 110 -1.76 -13.35 -7.59
N PHE A 111 -2.83 -12.72 -8.05
CA PHE A 111 -3.22 -11.39 -7.64
C PHE A 111 -3.63 -11.33 -6.17
N GLU A 112 -4.44 -12.29 -5.73
CA GLU A 112 -4.87 -12.40 -4.33
C GLU A 112 -3.67 -12.55 -3.39
N LEU A 113 -2.73 -13.45 -3.71
CA LEU A 113 -1.49 -13.61 -2.94
C LEU A 113 -0.67 -12.31 -2.91
N ALA A 114 -0.50 -11.65 -4.05
CA ALA A 114 0.24 -10.39 -4.11
C ALA A 114 -0.41 -9.30 -3.22
N CYS A 115 -1.74 -9.18 -3.24
CA CYS A 115 -2.47 -8.27 -2.37
C CYS A 115 -2.35 -8.62 -0.88
N VAL A 116 -2.25 -9.90 -0.51
CA VAL A 116 -1.99 -10.31 0.88
C VAL A 116 -0.62 -9.82 1.32
N VAL A 117 0.44 -10.11 0.56
CA VAL A 117 1.80 -9.71 0.89
C VAL A 117 1.92 -8.18 0.95
N PHE A 118 1.38 -7.50 -0.06
CA PHE A 118 1.36 -6.04 -0.12
C PHE A 118 0.60 -5.43 1.06
N GLY A 119 -0.63 -5.87 1.32
CA GLY A 119 -1.49 -5.31 2.36
C GLY A 119 -0.90 -5.50 3.76
N VAL A 120 -0.34 -6.68 4.06
CA VAL A 120 0.36 -6.92 5.32
C VAL A 120 1.60 -6.04 5.44
N GLN A 121 2.40 -5.94 4.39
CA GLN A 121 3.63 -5.15 4.41
C GLN A 121 3.33 -3.66 4.65
N VAL A 122 2.40 -3.06 3.90
CA VAL A 122 1.97 -1.66 4.09
C VAL A 122 1.44 -1.46 5.51
N ALA A 123 0.52 -2.32 5.96
CA ALA A 123 -0.09 -2.18 7.28
C ALA A 123 0.96 -2.25 8.40
N LEU A 124 1.96 -3.14 8.28
CA LEU A 124 3.02 -3.27 9.27
C LEU A 124 3.96 -2.05 9.29
N THR A 125 4.41 -1.56 8.13
CA THR A 125 5.28 -0.38 8.09
C THR A 125 4.58 0.85 8.64
N THR A 126 3.31 1.04 8.30
CA THR A 126 2.52 2.15 8.83
C THR A 126 2.20 1.96 10.32
N LEU A 127 2.00 0.73 10.79
CA LEU A 127 1.77 0.46 12.22
C LEU A 127 2.97 0.88 13.07
N VAL A 128 4.20 0.74 12.56
CA VAL A 128 5.39 1.26 13.22
C VAL A 128 5.31 2.78 13.34
N CYS A 129 4.88 3.50 12.29
CA CYS A 129 4.65 4.95 12.37
C CYS A 129 3.57 5.30 13.42
N VAL A 130 2.44 4.57 13.44
CA VAL A 130 1.38 4.75 14.46
C VAL A 130 1.92 4.58 15.86
N TRP A 131 2.75 3.55 16.08
CA TRP A 131 3.38 3.27 17.37
C TRP A 131 4.34 4.39 17.77
N ASP A 132 5.13 4.90 16.83
CA ASP A 132 6.11 5.97 17.07
C ASP A 132 5.44 7.29 17.51
N VAL A 133 4.23 7.60 17.04
CA VAL A 133 3.46 8.81 17.44
C VAL A 133 3.34 8.94 18.97
N ALA A 134 3.24 7.83 19.69
CA ALA A 134 3.17 7.86 21.15
C ALA A 134 4.41 8.52 21.79
N PHE A 135 5.58 8.37 21.15
CA PHE A 135 6.88 8.81 21.64
C PHE A 135 7.30 10.20 21.14
N TRP A 136 6.51 10.84 20.29
CA TRP A 136 6.80 12.20 19.82
C TRP A 136 6.83 13.22 20.96
N ASP A 137 7.68 14.24 20.84
CA ASP A 137 7.86 15.27 21.87
C ASP A 137 6.51 15.98 22.16
N PRO A 138 5.99 15.91 23.40
CA PRO A 138 4.72 16.54 23.75
C PRO A 138 4.76 18.07 23.74
N ILE A 139 5.95 18.70 23.74
CA ILE A 139 6.11 20.15 23.58
C ILE A 139 5.85 20.55 22.12
N VAL A 140 6.26 19.71 21.17
CA VAL A 140 6.09 19.96 19.73
C VAL A 140 4.72 19.47 19.24
N TYR A 141 4.25 18.33 19.74
CA TYR A 141 3.04 17.66 19.29
C TYR A 141 2.03 17.49 20.43
N SER A 142 0.92 18.22 20.35
CA SER A 142 -0.16 18.10 21.33
C SER A 142 -0.86 16.74 21.24
N VAL A 143 -1.61 16.38 22.29
CA VAL A 143 -2.45 15.18 22.28
C VAL A 143 -3.42 15.17 21.09
N ARG A 144 -3.94 16.34 20.71
CA ARG A 144 -4.84 16.47 19.56
C ARG A 144 -4.12 16.14 18.26
N ASP A 145 -2.89 16.62 18.09
CA ASP A 145 -2.10 16.37 16.88
C ASP A 145 -1.76 14.88 16.78
N LYS A 146 -1.28 14.28 17.87
CA LYS A 146 -1.03 12.83 17.94
C LYS A 146 -2.29 12.00 17.60
N THR A 147 -3.44 12.40 18.12
CA THR A 147 -4.73 11.75 17.82
C THR A 147 -5.07 11.86 16.33
N MET A 148 -4.90 13.04 15.72
CA MET A 148 -5.10 13.24 14.29
C MET A 148 -4.17 12.34 13.47
N PHE A 149 -2.89 12.24 13.82
CA PHE A 149 -1.96 11.37 13.13
C PHE A 149 -2.35 9.89 13.23
N VAL A 150 -2.71 9.42 14.42
CA VAL A 150 -3.12 8.03 14.61
C VAL A 150 -4.41 7.70 13.84
N PHE A 151 -5.44 8.55 13.90
CA PHE A 151 -6.77 8.17 13.39
C PHE A 151 -7.10 8.68 12.00
N ALA A 152 -6.53 9.82 11.57
CA ALA A 152 -6.86 10.44 10.29
C ALA A 152 -5.75 10.26 9.24
N ILE A 153 -4.48 10.21 9.66
CA ILE A 153 -3.35 10.11 8.72
C ILE A 153 -2.88 8.66 8.61
N TYR A 154 -2.30 8.08 9.66
CA TYR A 154 -1.68 6.75 9.59
C TYR A 154 -2.65 5.59 9.79
N GLY A 155 -3.63 5.71 10.69
CA GLY A 155 -4.58 4.63 11.00
C GLY A 155 -5.31 4.06 9.79
N PRO A 156 -5.83 4.89 8.86
CA PRO A 156 -6.44 4.41 7.62
C PRO A 156 -5.50 3.53 6.80
N TRP A 157 -4.21 3.88 6.74
CA TRP A 157 -3.16 3.12 6.06
C TRP A 157 -2.73 1.84 6.78
N VAL A 158 -3.14 1.63 8.03
CA VAL A 158 -3.04 0.31 8.69
C VAL A 158 -4.29 -0.51 8.40
N VAL A 159 -5.46 0.08 8.63
CA VAL A 159 -6.74 -0.65 8.60
C VAL A 159 -7.09 -1.09 7.18
N ILE A 160 -7.03 -0.17 6.21
CA ILE A 160 -7.49 -0.45 4.84
C ILE A 160 -6.62 -1.54 4.18
N PRO A 161 -5.27 -1.47 4.20
CA PRO A 161 -4.42 -2.53 3.66
C PRO A 161 -4.53 -3.84 4.43
N GLY A 162 -4.74 -3.79 5.75
CA GLY A 162 -5.04 -4.99 6.54
C GLY A 162 -6.34 -5.67 6.13
N VAL A 163 -7.41 -4.89 5.89
CA VAL A 163 -8.69 -5.40 5.37
C VAL A 163 -8.53 -6.00 3.97
N LEU A 164 -7.77 -5.34 3.08
CA LEU A 164 -7.43 -5.89 1.76
C LEU A 164 -6.74 -7.25 1.89
N ALA A 165 -5.73 -7.36 2.75
CA ALA A 165 -5.01 -8.62 2.94
C ALA A 165 -5.93 -9.73 3.47
N LEU A 166 -6.82 -9.42 4.41
CA LEU A 166 -7.79 -10.39 4.93
C LEU A 166 -8.81 -10.82 3.87
N ASP A 167 -9.34 -9.89 3.08
CA ASP A 167 -10.31 -10.20 2.01
C ASP A 167 -9.67 -11.11 0.95
N MET A 168 -8.48 -10.75 0.47
CA MET A 168 -7.76 -11.50 -0.56
C MET A 168 -7.25 -12.84 -0.04
N GLY A 169 -6.83 -12.92 1.22
CA GLY A 169 -6.45 -14.16 1.88
C GLY A 169 -7.62 -15.14 1.98
N LYS A 170 -8.82 -14.66 2.35
CA LYS A 170 -10.03 -15.49 2.37
C LYS A 170 -10.39 -16.04 0.99
N ARG A 171 -10.32 -15.20 -0.05
CA ARG A 171 -10.57 -15.63 -1.43
C ARG A 171 -9.55 -16.70 -1.86
N LEU A 172 -8.28 -16.50 -1.54
CA LEU A 172 -7.22 -17.44 -1.88
C LEU A 172 -7.41 -18.80 -1.19
N LEU A 173 -7.74 -18.80 0.10
CA LEU A 173 -8.03 -20.02 0.87
C LEU A 173 -9.22 -20.78 0.29
N ALA A 174 -10.32 -20.08 -0.04
CA ALA A 174 -11.50 -20.71 -0.64
C ALA A 174 -11.15 -21.44 -1.95
N ARG A 175 -10.27 -20.87 -2.79
CA ARG A 175 -9.81 -21.52 -4.02
C ARG A 175 -8.95 -22.75 -3.76
N ILE A 176 -8.11 -22.72 -2.73
CA ILE A 176 -7.29 -23.86 -2.33
C ILE A 176 -8.22 -25.01 -1.90
N GLU A 177 -9.20 -24.73 -1.05
CA GLU A 177 -10.19 -25.73 -0.60
C GLU A 177 -10.99 -26.32 -1.77
N GLU A 178 -11.41 -25.50 -2.74
CA GLU A 178 -12.07 -25.98 -3.96
C GLU A 178 -11.16 -26.88 -4.80
N GLY A 179 -9.87 -26.52 -4.92
CA GLY A 179 -8.87 -27.30 -5.63
C GLY A 179 -8.61 -28.66 -4.98
N GLU A 180 -8.53 -28.71 -3.65
CA GLU A 180 -8.35 -29.94 -2.88
C GLU A 180 -9.56 -30.88 -3.04
N LYS A 181 -10.79 -30.36 -2.93
CA LYS A 181 -12.02 -31.14 -3.16
C LYS A 181 -12.08 -31.73 -4.56
N TYR A 182 -11.70 -30.94 -5.58
CA TYR A 182 -11.65 -31.43 -6.96
C TYR A 182 -10.63 -32.56 -7.14
N LYS A 183 -9.44 -32.41 -6.54
CA LYS A 183 -8.39 -33.43 -6.59
C LYS A 183 -8.85 -34.74 -5.96
N ALA A 184 -9.44 -34.69 -4.76
CA ALA A 184 -9.97 -35.86 -4.07
C ALA A 184 -11.04 -36.60 -4.91
N ALA A 185 -12.01 -35.86 -5.47
CA ALA A 185 -13.05 -36.45 -6.32
C ALA A 185 -12.49 -37.06 -7.62
N SER A 186 -11.37 -36.57 -8.12
CA SER A 186 -10.70 -37.12 -9.30
C SER A 186 -9.92 -38.41 -9.00
N GLU A 187 -9.40 -38.55 -7.78
CA GLU A 187 -8.67 -39.74 -7.32
C GLU A 187 -9.65 -40.89 -7.01
N GLU A 188 -10.81 -40.59 -6.43
CA GLU A 188 -11.90 -41.56 -6.24
C GLU A 188 -12.38 -42.14 -7.58
N LYS A 189 -12.56 -41.30 -8.60
CA LYS A 189 -12.99 -41.73 -9.95
C LYS A 189 -11.96 -42.58 -10.70
N LYS A 190 -10.67 -42.47 -10.37
CA LYS A 190 -9.60 -43.31 -10.96
C LYS A 190 -9.44 -44.65 -10.25
N SER A 191 -9.97 -44.77 -9.04
CA SER A 191 -9.87 -45.96 -8.20
C SER A 191 -11.09 -46.90 -8.35
N GLN A 192 -12.11 -46.47 -9.09
CA GLN A 192 -13.28 -47.26 -9.51
C GLN A 192 -13.09 -47.73 -10.95
#